data_AF-A0A381W1E7-F1
#
_entry.id   AF-A0A381W1E7-F1
#
_cell.length_a   1.000
_cell.length_b   1.000
_cell.length_c   1.000
_cell.angle_alpha   90.00
_cell.angle_beta   90.00
_cell.angle_gamma   90.00
#
_symmetry.space_group_name_H-M   'P 1'
#
loop_
_entity.id
_entity.type
_entity.pdbx_description
1 polymer ?
#
loop_
_entity_poly.entity_id
_entity_poly.type
_entity_poly.pdbx_seq_one_letter_code
_entity_poly.pdbx_strand_id
1 'polypeptide(L)'
;MLKQLQEYNISFVEKEVGLRHYCIFGAPSDWAKERGATHTLETIDGPRPAQVYKTFALIGVDESDLGNIVWRRWQISSLNPEQYFPPC
;
A
#
# COMPACT_ATOMS: atom_id res chain seq x y z
N MET A 1 9.61 6.30 -14.27
CA MET A 1 9.46 4.84 -14.03
C MET A 1 8.55 4.53 -12.82
N LEU A 2 7.52 5.36 -12.55
CA LEU A 2 6.60 5.20 -11.41
C LEU A 2 5.41 4.27 -11.71
N LYS A 3 4.97 4.20 -12.97
CA LYS A 3 3.75 3.48 -13.39
C LYS A 3 3.88 1.96 -13.39
N GLN A 4 5.08 1.41 -13.55
CA GLN A 4 5.26 -0.02 -13.82
C GLN A 4 4.96 -0.93 -12.61
N LEU A 5 4.92 -0.39 -11.39
CA LEU A 5 4.55 -1.14 -10.19
C LEU A 5 3.03 -1.07 -9.90
N GLN A 6 2.29 -0.22 -10.60
CA GLN A 6 0.85 -0.01 -10.41
C GLN A 6 0.01 -0.91 -11.32
N GLU A 7 0.49 -2.11 -11.63
CA GLU A 7 -0.20 -3.10 -12.47
C GLU A 7 -0.23 -4.48 -11.81
N TYR A 8 0.43 -4.60 -10.65
CA TYR A 8 0.64 -5.86 -9.98
C TYR A 8 0.31 -5.75 -8.50
N ASN A 9 -0.22 -6.85 -8.00
CA ASN A 9 -0.08 -7.26 -6.62
C ASN A 9 1.41 -7.24 -6.22
N ILE A 10 1.72 -6.74 -5.03
CA ILE A 10 3.11 -6.55 -4.59
C ILE A 10 3.30 -6.93 -3.12
N SER A 11 4.50 -7.37 -2.77
CA SER A 11 4.94 -7.47 -1.39
C SER A 11 6.23 -6.73 -1.15
N PHE A 12 6.45 -6.32 0.09
CA PHE A 12 7.68 -5.65 0.53
C PHE A 12 7.92 -5.88 2.01
N VAL A 13 9.14 -5.62 2.49
CA VAL A 13 9.48 -5.62 3.92
C VAL A 13 9.57 -4.18 4.40
N GLU A 14 8.82 -3.83 5.45
CA GLU A 14 8.97 -2.56 6.15
C GLU A 14 10.22 -2.60 7.02
N LYS A 15 11.14 -1.65 6.83
CA LYS A 15 12.45 -1.66 7.49
C LYS A 15 12.39 -1.37 8.98
N GLU A 16 11.42 -0.60 9.45
CA GLU A 16 11.30 -0.19 10.85
C GLU A 16 10.96 -1.39 11.74
N VAL A 17 10.03 -2.25 11.29
CA VAL A 17 9.54 -3.39 12.07
C VAL A 17 10.01 -4.75 11.54
N GLY A 18 10.62 -4.80 10.36
CA GLY A 18 11.15 -6.02 9.75
C GLY A 18 10.09 -7.00 9.24
N LEU A 19 8.83 -6.56 9.10
CA LEU A 19 7.71 -7.40 8.68
C LEU A 19 7.47 -7.31 7.17
N ARG A 20 7.07 -8.45 6.58
CA ARG A 20 6.63 -8.52 5.20
C ARG A 20 5.15 -8.17 5.12
N HIS A 21 4.83 -7.28 4.20
CA HIS A 21 3.50 -6.77 3.92
C HIS A 21 3.09 -7.12 2.49
N TYR A 22 1.80 -7.28 2.28
CA TYR A 22 1.21 -7.62 0.98
C TYR A 22 0.18 -6.56 0.59
N CYS A 23 0.34 -5.99 -0.60
CA CYS A 23 -0.51 -4.96 -1.16
C CYS A 23 -1.18 -5.45 -2.45
N ILE A 24 -2.51 -5.56 -2.42
CA ILE A 24 -3.33 -5.93 -3.57
C ILE A 24 -3.41 -4.73 -4.51
N PHE A 25 -3.33 -4.98 -5.82
CA PHE A 25 -3.53 -3.95 -6.82
C PHE A 25 -4.99 -3.45 -6.82
N GLY A 26 -5.17 -2.14 -6.76
CA GLY A 26 -6.47 -1.49 -6.63
C GLY A 26 -6.67 -0.88 -5.25
N ALA A 27 -7.32 0.27 -5.21
CA ALA A 27 -7.67 0.96 -3.96
C ALA A 27 -8.82 0.24 -3.23
N PRO A 28 -8.92 0.34 -1.90
CA PRO A 28 -9.95 -0.35 -1.12
C PRO A 28 -11.35 0.24 -1.29
N SER A 29 -11.45 1.44 -1.85
CA SER A 29 -12.71 2.13 -2.14
C SER A 29 -12.53 3.16 -3.25
N ASP A 30 -13.63 3.59 -3.86
CA ASP A 30 -13.62 4.68 -4.85
C ASP A 30 -13.13 6.00 -4.23
N TRP A 31 -13.53 6.30 -2.98
CA TRP A 31 -13.03 7.47 -2.24
C TRP A 31 -11.51 7.49 -2.16
N ALA A 32 -10.90 6.33 -1.87
CA ALA A 32 -9.45 6.20 -1.76
C ALA A 32 -8.78 6.31 -3.14
N LYS A 33 -9.39 5.70 -4.17
CA LYS A 33 -8.94 5.76 -5.56
C LYS A 33 -8.88 7.20 -6.07
N GLU A 34 -9.94 7.98 -5.85
CA GLU A 34 -10.02 9.40 -6.22
C GLU A 34 -8.94 10.25 -5.53
N ARG A 35 -8.47 9.82 -4.36
CA ARG A 35 -7.40 10.46 -3.59
C ARG A 35 -6.02 9.86 -3.85
N GLY A 36 -5.89 9.07 -4.91
CA GLY A 36 -4.62 8.59 -5.43
C GLY A 36 -4.13 7.27 -4.85
N ALA A 37 -4.92 6.54 -4.07
CA ALA A 37 -4.56 5.18 -3.67
C ALA A 37 -4.45 4.28 -4.91
N THR A 38 -3.40 3.46 -4.94
CA THR A 38 -3.11 2.56 -6.08
C THR A 38 -3.20 1.09 -5.69
N HIS A 39 -3.05 0.82 -4.41
CA HIS A 39 -3.07 -0.51 -3.82
C HIS A 39 -3.89 -0.49 -2.53
N THR A 40 -4.22 -1.70 -2.07
CA THR A 40 -4.83 -1.99 -0.78
C THR A 40 -3.85 -2.81 0.03
N LEU A 41 -3.41 -2.29 1.17
CA LEU A 41 -2.65 -3.04 2.16
C LEU A 41 -3.63 -3.77 3.08
N GLU A 42 -3.56 -5.10 3.14
CA GLU A 42 -4.33 -5.88 4.11
C GLU A 42 -3.65 -5.81 5.49
N THR A 43 -4.36 -5.28 6.49
CA THR A 43 -3.91 -5.31 7.89
C THR A 43 -4.94 -6.01 8.77
N ILE A 44 -4.52 -6.43 9.97
CA ILE A 44 -5.37 -7.19 10.92
C ILE A 44 -6.66 -6.43 11.29
N ASP A 45 -6.59 -5.11 11.30
CA ASP A 45 -7.70 -4.20 11.62
C ASP A 45 -8.49 -3.72 10.38
N GLY A 46 -8.16 -4.24 9.19
CA GLY A 46 -8.88 -3.99 7.95
C GLY A 46 -8.00 -3.45 6.81
N PRO A 47 -8.55 -3.33 5.60
CA PRO A 47 -7.79 -2.86 4.43
C PRO A 47 -7.46 -1.38 4.54
N ARG A 48 -6.23 -1.01 4.15
CA ARG A 48 -5.73 0.38 4.14
C ARG A 48 -5.34 0.82 2.72
N PRO A 49 -5.61 2.07 2.33
CA PRO A 49 -5.16 2.58 1.05
C PRO A 49 -3.63 2.71 1.04
N ALA A 50 -3.00 2.36 -0.08
CA ALA A 50 -1.55 2.36 -0.22
C ALA A 50 -1.08 2.93 -1.56
N GLN A 51 0.10 3.52 -1.53
CA GLN A 51 0.93 3.83 -2.71
C GLN A 51 2.31 3.23 -2.50
N VAL A 52 2.74 2.36 -3.40
CA VAL A 52 4.04 1.69 -3.26
C VAL A 52 4.99 2.18 -4.34
N TYR A 53 6.18 2.56 -3.88
CA TYR A 53 7.27 3.06 -4.70
C TYR A 53 8.47 2.12 -4.58
N LYS A 54 9.50 2.34 -5.40
CA LYS A 54 10.68 1.45 -5.44
C LYS A 54 11.40 1.30 -4.09
N THR A 55 11.38 2.33 -3.23
CA THR A 55 12.14 2.36 -1.97
C THR A 55 11.33 2.75 -0.74
N PHE A 56 10.05 3.12 -0.93
CA PHE A 56 9.16 3.49 0.17
C PHE A 56 7.71 3.16 -0.18
N ALA A 57 6.86 3.08 0.83
CA ALA A 57 5.41 3.04 0.67
C ALA A 57 4.78 4.22 1.42
N LEU A 58 3.65 4.71 0.92
CA LEU A 58 2.75 5.61 1.63
C LEU A 58 1.51 4.81 2.01
N ILE A 59 1.24 4.70 3.30
CA ILE A 59 0.13 3.95 3.87
C ILE A 59 -0.86 4.94 4.48
N GLY A 60 -2.14 4.83 4.12
CA GLY A 60 -3.19 5.61 4.75
C GLY A 60 -3.39 5.17 6.19
N VAL A 61 -3.20 6.10 7.12
CA VAL A 61 -3.33 5.83 8.56
C VAL A 61 -4.58 6.44 9.17
N ASP A 62 -5.10 7.50 8.56
CA ASP A 62 -6.25 8.26 9.07
C ASP A 62 -6.91 9.10 7.94
N GLU A 63 -8.01 9.74 8.27
CA GLU A 63 -8.70 10.75 7.46
C GLU A 63 -8.58 12.14 8.13
N SER A 64 -8.14 13.13 7.35
CA SER A 64 -8.07 14.53 7.82
C SER A 64 -9.44 15.18 7.89
N ASP A 65 -9.56 16.32 8.58
CA ASP A 65 -10.80 17.11 8.69
C ASP A 65 -11.40 17.55 7.33
N LEU A 66 -10.58 17.56 6.27
CA LEU A 66 -11.01 17.87 4.90
C LEU A 66 -11.41 16.62 4.10
N GLY A 67 -11.48 15.47 4.76
CA GLY A 67 -11.77 14.19 4.15
C GLY A 67 -10.70 13.69 3.19
N ASN A 68 -9.42 14.04 3.43
CA ASN A 68 -8.27 13.54 2.66
C ASN A 68 -7.51 12.48 3.45
N ILE A 69 -6.88 11.53 2.74
CA ILE A 69 -6.04 10.50 3.35
C ILE A 69 -4.82 11.15 4.03
N VAL A 70 -4.62 10.81 5.31
CA VAL A 70 -3.36 11.08 6.02
C VAL A 70 -2.38 9.96 5.70
N TRP A 71 -1.32 10.30 4.97
CA TRP A 71 -0.32 9.34 4.52
C TRP A 71 0.85 9.23 5.51
N ARG A 72 1.15 8.01 5.95
CA ARG A 72 2.40 7.68 6.66
C ARG A 72 3.40 7.07 5.69
N ARG A 73 4.63 7.56 5.72
CA ARG A 73 5.72 7.03 4.89
C ARG A 73 6.44 5.89 5.60
N TRP A 74 6.54 4.74 4.94
CA TRP A 74 7.32 3.59 5.37
C TRP A 74 8.54 3.40 4.47
N GLN A 75 9.71 3.17 5.06
CA GLN A 75 10.88 2.75 4.30
C GLN A 75 10.79 1.25 4.04
N ILE A 76 10.99 0.83 2.79
CA ILE A 76 10.80 -0.57 2.41
C ILE A 76 12.03 -1.16 1.73
N SER A 77 12.08 -2.48 1.70
CA SER A 77 13.05 -3.28 0.93
C SER A 77 12.38 -4.53 0.39
N SER A 78 13.10 -5.29 -0.45
CA SER A 78 12.64 -6.57 -0.97
C SER A 78 11.28 -6.45 -1.67
N LEU A 79 11.12 -5.40 -2.48
CA LEU A 79 9.91 -5.17 -3.27
C LEU A 79 9.82 -6.20 -4.40
N ASN A 80 8.75 -6.99 -4.41
CA ASN A 80 8.51 -8.02 -5.41
C ASN A 80 7.08 -7.95 -5.94
N PRO A 81 6.86 -8.13 -7.26
CA PRO A 81 5.54 -8.43 -7.78
C PRO A 81 5.11 -9.83 -7.32
N GLU A 82 3.87 -9.97 -6.93
CA GLU A 82 3.28 -11.23 -6.46
C GLU A 82 2.22 -11.71 -7.45
N GLN A 83 2.35 -12.95 -7.91
CA GLN A 83 1.29 -13.64 -8.65
C GLN A 83 0.28 -14.34 -7.73
N TYR A 84 0.64 -14.58 -6.47
CA TYR A 84 -0.16 -15.33 -5.51
C TYR A 84 -0.16 -14.64 -4.14
N PHE A 85 -1.35 -14.42 -3.57
CA PHE A 85 -1.53 -13.88 -2.22
C PHE A 85 -1.88 -15.04 -1.29
N PRO A 86 -1.01 -15.43 -0.33
CA PRO A 86 -1.42 -16.34 0.71
C PRO A 86 -2.50 -15.67 1.57
N PRO A 87 -3.54 -16.40 2.02
CA PRO A 87 -4.52 -15.85 2.95
C PRO A 87 -3.80 -15.39 4.23
N CYS A 88 -4.12 -14.19 4.69
CA CYS A 88 -3.68 -13.62 5.96
C CYS A 88 -4.37 -14.29 7.15
#